data_AF-A0A0B8QQD6-F1
#
_entry.id   AF-A0A0B8QQD6-F1
#
_cell.length_a   1.000
_cell.length_b   1.000
_cell.length_c   1.000
_cell.angle_alpha   90.00
_cell.angle_beta   90.00
_cell.angle_gamma   90.00
#
_symmetry.space_group_name_H-M   'P 1'
#
loop_
_entity.id
_entity.type
_entity.pdbx_description
1 polymer ?
#
loop_
_entity_poly.entity_id
_entity_poly.type
_entity_poly.pdbx_seq_one_letter_code
_entity_poly.pdbx_strand_id
1 'polypeptide(L)' 'MLLIIDNYDSFTYNLYQYFSELGCETQVVRNDAITIQEIEELAPDALVISLDLVPQMTRVSPLKLSITSWVNCLF' A
#
# COMPACT_ATOMS: atom_id res chain seq x y z
N MET A 1 -6.81 5.54 -9.68
CA MET A 1 -5.81 5.91 -8.67
C MET A 1 -5.31 4.70 -7.86
N LEU A 2 -3.99 4.57 -7.70
CA LEU A 2 -3.32 3.58 -6.85
C LEU A 2 -2.94 4.22 -5.51
N LEU A 3 -3.36 3.63 -4.39
CA LEU A 3 -3.03 4.08 -3.04
C LEU A 3 -1.87 3.26 -2.47
N ILE A 4 -0.82 3.92 -2.00
CA ILE A 4 0.30 3.32 -1.28
C ILE A 4 0.19 3.73 0.20
N ILE A 5 0.04 2.74 1.08
CA ILE A 5 0.13 2.89 2.52
C ILE A 5 1.59 2.74 2.94
N ASP A 6 2.18 3.83 3.39
CA ASP A 6 3.56 3.92 3.83
C ASP A 6 3.70 3.60 5.33
N ASN A 7 4.24 2.44 5.64
CA ASN A 7 4.58 2.02 7.00
C ASN A 7 5.99 2.46 7.41
N TYR A 8 6.39 3.68 7.06
CA TYR A 8 7.74 4.21 7.31
C TYR A 8 8.87 3.43 6.61
N ASP A 9 8.56 2.90 5.44
CA ASP A 9 9.50 2.15 4.62
C ASP A 9 10.38 3.09 3.79
N SER A 10 11.69 2.85 3.84
CA SER A 10 12.69 3.55 3.03
C SER A 10 12.48 3.43 1.51
N PHE A 11 11.74 2.42 1.04
CA PHE A 11 11.52 2.16 -0.39
C PHE A 11 10.18 2.66 -0.93
N THR A 12 9.31 3.25 -0.11
CA THR A 12 7.97 3.72 -0.54
C THR A 12 8.04 4.63 -1.77
N TYR A 13 8.99 5.57 -1.80
CA TYR A 13 9.11 6.52 -2.93
C TYR A 13 9.69 5.90 -4.19
N ASN A 14 10.43 4.78 -4.09
CA ASN A 14 10.84 4.02 -5.26
C ASN A 14 9.61 3.42 -5.95
N LEU A 15 8.68 2.83 -5.18
CA LEU A 15 7.42 2.31 -5.73
C LEU A 15 6.56 3.42 -6.35
N TYR A 16 6.42 4.55 -5.64
CA TYR A 16 5.73 5.73 -6.17
C TYR A 16 6.28 6.13 -7.54
N GLN A 17 7.60 6.29 -7.67
CA GLN A 17 8.25 6.65 -8.93
C GLN A 17 7.96 5.62 -10.03
N TYR A 18 8.15 4.32 -9.76
CA TYR A 18 7.87 3.27 -10.74
C TYR A 18 6.44 3.30 -11.25
N PHE A 19 5.45 3.46 -10.36
CA PHE A 19 4.04 3.54 -10.79
C PHE A 19 3.73 4.84 -11.52
N SER A 20 4.30 5.97 -11.11
CA SER A 20 4.13 7.25 -11.81
C SER A 20 4.75 7.22 -13.21
N GLU A 21 5.92 6.58 -13.39
CA GLU A 21 6.54 6.38 -14.71
C GLU A 21 5.68 5.52 -15.64
N LEU A 22 4.91 4.57 -15.08
CA LEU A 22 3.94 3.76 -15.82
C LEU A 22 2.62 4.51 -16.10
N GLY A 23 2.49 5.78 -15.69
CA GLY A 23 1.30 6.60 -15.89
C GLY A 23 0.17 6.32 -14.91
N CYS A 24 0.42 5.59 -13.81
CA CYS A 24 -0.56 5.42 -12.75
C CYS A 24 -0.67 6.70 -11.93
N GLU A 25 -1.90 7.15 -11.71
CA GLU A 25 -2.20 8.18 -10.72
C GLU A 25 -1.99 7.58 -9.31
N THR A 26 -0.87 7.90 -8.67
CA THR A 26 -0.46 7.34 -7.37
C THR A 26 -0.59 8.34 -6.23
N GLN A 27 -1.11 7.87 -5.10
CA GLN A 27 -1.15 8.61 -3.84
C GLN A 27 -0.41 7.81 -2.75
N VAL A 28 0.41 8.49 -1.96
CA VAL A 28 1.12 7.89 -0.82
C VAL A 28 0.59 8.49 0.47
N VAL A 29 0.20 7.65 1.43
CA VAL A 29 -0.30 8.09 2.75
C VAL A 29 0.33 7.25 3.84
N ARG A 30 0.68 7.84 4.99
CA ARG A 30 1.20 7.09 6.14
C ARG A 30 0.11 6.20 6.73
N ASN A 31 0.49 5.04 7.27
CA ASN A 31 -0.46 4.08 7.86
C ASN A 31 -1.25 4.60 9.06
N ASP A 32 -0.75 5.64 9.73
CA ASP A 32 -1.35 6.30 10.89
C ASP A 32 -2.10 7.60 10.52
N ALA A 33 -2.05 8.01 9.25
CA ALA A 33 -2.63 9.26 8.76
C ALA A 33 -3.94 9.07 7.97
N ILE A 34 -4.45 7.84 7.86
CA ILE A 34 -5.69 7.52 7.15
C ILE A 34 -6.45 6.39 7.84
N THR A 35 -7.76 6.52 7.91
CA THR A 35 -8.67 5.51 8.46
C THR A 35 -9.20 4.58 7.37
N ILE A 36 -9.72 3.42 7.77
CA ILE A 36 -10.31 2.46 6.83
C ILE A 36 -11.52 3.08 6.11
N GLN A 37 -12.34 3.84 6.82
CA GLN A 37 -13.51 4.52 6.25
C GLN A 37 -13.09 5.54 5.18
N GLU A 38 -12.04 6.32 5.43
CA GLU A 38 -11.51 7.26 4.43
C GLU A 38 -10.94 6.52 3.21
N ILE A 39 -10.34 5.33 3.38
CA ILE A 39 -9.89 4.50 2.24
C ILE A 39 -11.08 3.98 1.42
N GLU A 40 -12.17 3.57 2.08
CA GLU A 40 -13.40 3.12 1.41
C GLU A 40 -14.05 4.27 0.62
N GLU A 41 -14.11 5.47 1.18
CA GLU A 41 -14.62 6.67 0.51
C GLU A 41 -13.72 7.13 -0.66
N LEU A 42 -12.40 6.98 -0.48
CA LEU A 42 -11.41 7.28 -1.50
C LEU A 42 -11.48 6.33 -2.70
N ALA A 43 -12.01 5.13 -2.51
CA ALA A 43 -12.26 4.10 -3.53
C ALA A 43 -11.09 3.89 -4.52
N PRO A 44 -9.86 3.60 -4.03
CA PRO A 44 -8.72 3.39 -4.92
C PRO A 44 -8.89 2.13 -5.78
N ASP A 45 -8.38 2.15 -7.01
CA ASP A 45 -8.42 1.00 -7.92
C ASP A 45 -7.50 -0.14 -7.44
N ALA A 46 -6.44 0.21 -6.71
CA ALA A 46 -5.47 -0.71 -6.18
C ALA A 46 -4.85 -0.16 -4.88
N LEU A 47 -4.51 -1.08 -3.96
CA LEU A 47 -3.87 -0.77 -2.68
C LEU A 47 -2.52 -1.49 -2.59
N VAL A 48 -1.48 -0.75 -2.24
CA VAL A 48 -0.14 -1.27 -1.94
C VAL A 48 0.20 -0.90 -0.50
N ILE A 49 0.72 -1.84 0.28
CA ILE A 49 1.16 -1.59 1.66
C ILE A 49 2.68 -1.82 1.67
N SER A 50 3.45 -0.79 2.06
CA SER A 50 4.90 -0.91 2.15
C SER A 50 5.33 -1.76 3.35
N LEU A 51 6.47 -2.43 3.23
CA LEU A 51 6.97 -3.37 4.21
C LEU A 51 8.31 -2.85 4.74
N ASP A 52 8.32 -2.27 5.93
CA ASP A 52 9.60 -2.03 6.60
C ASP A 52 10.19 -3.37 7.07
N LEU A 53 11.26 -3.81 6.41
CA LEU A 53 12.01 -5.02 6.77
C LEU A 53 13.10 -4.76 7.81
N VAL A 54 13.18 -3.56 8.39
CA VAL A 54 14.01 -3.39 9.59
C VAL A 54 13.40 -4.23 10.70
N PRO A 55 14.11 -5.25 11.23
CA PRO A 55 13.63 -5.95 12.40
C PRO A 55 13.70 -4.96 13.58
N GLN A 56 12.57 -4.36 13.94
CA GLN A 56 12.30 -4.25 15.37
C GLN A 56 12.31 -5.69 15.86
N MET A 57 13.39 -6.06 16.56
CA MET A 57 13.78 -7.42 16.86
C MET A 57 12.72 -8.19 17.67
N THR A 58 11.62 -8.60 17.07
CA THR A 58 10.62 -9.53 17.61
C THR A 58 9.73 -10.09 16.51
N ARG A 59 10.13 -11.26 15.99
CA ARG A 59 9.26 -12.39 15.62
C ARG A 59 8.03 -12.06 14.76
N VAL A 60 8.15 -12.16 13.44
CA VAL A 60 7.07 -12.68 12.58
C VAL A 60 7.63 -13.41 11.35
N SER A 61 6.94 -14.49 11.03
CA SER A 61 7.17 -15.53 10.02
C SER A 61 7.17 -15.04 8.55
N PRO A 62 7.79 -15.79 7.62
CA PRO A 62 7.87 -15.41 6.20
C PRO A 62 6.50 -15.62 5.54
N LEU A 63 5.69 -14.58 5.41
CA LEU A 63 4.42 -14.66 4.70
C LEU A 63 4.32 -13.59 3.62
N LYS A 64 4.47 -14.08 2.38
CA LYS A 64 3.72 -13.74 1.16
C LYS A 64 3.42 -12.25 0.92
N LEU A 65 4.15 -11.69 -0.06
CA LEU A 65 3.63 -10.66 -0.96
C LEU A 65 2.31 -11.16 -1.57
N SER A 66 1.18 -10.60 -1.13
CA SER A 66 -0.09 -10.69 -1.86
C SER A 66 -0.47 -9.30 -2.33
N ILE A 67 -0.27 -9.02 -3.62
CA ILE A 67 -0.95 -7.93 -4.32
C ILE A 67 -2.39 -8.41 -4.49
N THR A 68 -3.29 -8.03 -3.58
CA THR A 68 -4.71 -8.38 -3.72
C THR A 68 -5.39 -7.37 -4.63
N SER A 69 -5.73 -7.84 -5.82
CA SER A 69 -6.70 -7.22 -6.73
C SER A 69 -8.10 -7.37 -6.11
N TRP A 70 -8.73 -6.26 -5.71
CA TRP A 70 -10.16 -6.25 -5.41
C TRP A 70 -10.93 -6.26 -6.74
N VAL A 71 -11.22 -7.46 -7.24
CA VAL A 71 -12.24 -7.67 -8.28
C VAL A 71 -13.47 -8.22 -7.57
N ASN A 72 -14.50 -7.39 -7.47
CA ASN A 72 -15.92 -7.75 -7.30
C ASN A 72 -16.26 -8.96 -6.41
N CYS A 73 -16.70 -8.69 -5.18
CA CYS A 73 -17.72 -9.52 -4.54
C CYS A 73 -19.00 -8.70 -4.38
N LEU A 74 -19.78 -8.63 -5.47
CA LEU A 74 -21.22 -8.76 -5.38
C LEU A 74 -21.50 -10.24 -5.03
N PHE A 75 -22.37 -10.43 -4.03
CA PHE A 75 -22.78 -11.66 -3.30
C PHE A 75 -21.98 -11.98 -2.02
#